data_AF-A0A2G6H6G5-F1
#
_entry.id   AF-A0A2G6H6G5-F1
#
_cell.length_a   1.000
_cell.length_b   1.000
_cell.length_c   1.000
_cell.angle_alpha   90.00
_cell.angle_beta   90.00
_cell.angle_gamma   90.00
#
_symmetry.space_group_name_H-M   'P 1'
#
loop_
_entity.id
_entity.type
_entity.pdbx_description
1 polymer ?
#
loop_
_entity_poly.entity_id
_entity_poly.type
_entity_poly.pdbx_seq_one_letter_code
_entity_poly.pdbx_strand_id
1 'polypeptide(L)'
;MRYTPPILFLLCVLLSPVMGFTQVDKEALLETIKKSDLLSYGGCDLITFDSASLLVGVSAVEVGSKKISSLMRIGKVKAERELVSFINGSTITSSTQSYYREELTTTNDSSYIETVETFVERIREDAEGFVKGMKPSGYWFSDDKSIFYYAIYKKIKVQDNFRD
;
A
#
# COMPACT_ATOMS: atom_id res chain seq x y z
N MET A 1 -41.17 -54.19 1.68
CA MET A 1 -40.16 -53.30 1.06
C MET A 1 -40.75 -51.92 0.88
N ARG A 2 -40.33 -50.95 1.68
CA ARG A 2 -40.61 -49.52 1.46
C ARG A 2 -39.31 -48.75 1.65
N TYR A 3 -38.91 -48.07 0.59
CA TYR A 3 -37.65 -47.36 0.40
C TYR A 3 -37.53 -46.16 1.36
N THR A 4 -36.33 -45.97 1.90
CA THR A 4 -35.87 -44.82 2.68
C THR A 4 -35.78 -43.55 1.82
N PRO A 5 -35.94 -42.34 2.38
CA PRO A 5 -35.74 -41.10 1.62
C PRO A 5 -34.27 -40.66 1.65
N PRO A 6 -33.69 -40.17 0.54
CA PRO A 6 -32.40 -39.52 0.53
C PRO A 6 -32.61 -37.99 0.62
N ILE A 7 -33.03 -37.49 1.79
CA ILE A 7 -33.22 -36.03 1.99
C ILE A 7 -32.11 -35.43 2.88
N LEU A 8 -31.25 -36.26 3.49
CA LEU A 8 -30.26 -35.78 4.46
C LEU A 8 -28.92 -35.33 3.87
N PHE A 9 -28.72 -35.41 2.55
CA PHE A 9 -27.41 -35.08 1.95
C PHE A 9 -27.32 -33.68 1.31
N LEU A 10 -28.44 -32.94 1.25
CA LEU A 10 -28.49 -31.65 0.55
C LEU A 10 -28.39 -30.42 1.47
N LEU A 11 -27.93 -30.60 2.72
CA LEU A 11 -27.93 -29.53 3.75
C LEU A 11 -26.53 -29.18 4.30
N CYS A 12 -25.45 -29.67 3.68
CA CYS A 12 -24.07 -29.45 4.18
C CYS A 12 -23.24 -28.44 3.37
N VAL A 13 -23.79 -27.78 2.34
CA VAL A 13 -22.99 -26.88 1.46
C VAL A 13 -23.14 -25.38 1.81
N LEU A 14 -24.00 -25.01 2.77
CA LEU A 14 -24.30 -23.60 3.08
C LEU A 14 -23.54 -22.96 4.25
N LEU A 15 -22.49 -23.62 4.76
CA LEU A 15 -21.67 -23.10 5.86
C LEU A 15 -20.17 -23.08 5.51
N SER A 16 -19.82 -22.70 4.28
CA SER A 16 -18.49 -22.15 4.08
C SER A 16 -18.47 -20.73 4.66
N PRO A 17 -17.61 -20.43 5.65
CA PRO A 17 -17.37 -19.04 6.01
C PRO A 17 -16.76 -18.39 4.77
N VAL A 18 -17.50 -17.45 4.18
CA VAL A 18 -16.96 -16.53 3.19
C VAL A 18 -15.85 -15.76 3.90
N MET A 19 -14.62 -16.24 3.80
CA MET A 19 -13.44 -15.45 4.15
C MET A 19 -13.47 -14.24 3.23
N GLY A 20 -14.01 -13.13 3.75
CA GLY A 20 -13.94 -11.83 3.12
C GLY A 20 -12.46 -11.46 2.97
N PHE A 21 -11.89 -11.74 1.81
CA PHE A 21 -10.71 -11.05 1.37
C PHE A 21 -11.09 -9.56 1.32
N THR A 22 -10.58 -8.75 2.25
CA THR A 22 -10.65 -7.30 2.16
C THR A 22 -9.83 -6.88 0.95
N GLN A 23 -10.49 -6.83 -0.21
CA GLN A 23 -9.92 -6.29 -1.42
C GLN A 23 -9.86 -4.78 -1.23
N VAL A 24 -8.64 -4.21 -1.26
CA VAL A 24 -8.45 -2.75 -1.22
C VAL A 24 -9.21 -2.16 -2.40
N ASP A 25 -10.18 -1.29 -2.10
CA ASP A 25 -10.91 -0.56 -3.12
C ASP A 25 -9.95 0.42 -3.79
N LYS A 26 -9.60 0.12 -5.03
CA LYS A 26 -8.60 0.84 -5.80
C LYS A 26 -9.05 2.26 -6.13
N GLU A 27 -10.36 2.47 -6.32
CA GLU A 27 -10.89 3.80 -6.67
C GLU A 27 -10.87 4.70 -5.43
N ALA A 28 -11.36 4.19 -4.30
CA ALA A 28 -11.32 4.92 -3.03
C ALA A 28 -9.87 5.23 -2.59
N LEU A 29 -8.94 4.30 -2.79
CA LEU A 29 -7.51 4.54 -2.54
C LEU A 29 -6.95 5.66 -3.43
N LEU A 30 -7.26 5.64 -4.73
CA LEU A 30 -6.77 6.67 -5.65
C LEU A 30 -7.28 8.06 -5.29
N GLU A 31 -8.56 8.19 -4.92
CA GLU A 31 -9.12 9.46 -4.47
C GLU A 31 -8.50 9.94 -3.15
N THR A 32 -8.16 9.01 -2.25
CA THR A 32 -7.42 9.34 -1.01
C THR A 32 -6.04 9.90 -1.34
N ILE A 33 -5.31 9.26 -2.26
CA ILE A 33 -3.98 9.72 -2.72
C ILE A 33 -4.07 11.11 -3.35
N LYS A 34 -5.08 11.37 -4.18
CA LYS A 34 -5.28 12.68 -4.84
C LYS A 34 -5.60 13.81 -3.86
N LYS A 35 -6.19 13.50 -2.70
CA LYS A 35 -6.54 14.48 -1.67
C LYS A 35 -5.40 14.75 -0.67
N SER A 36 -4.35 13.94 -0.67
CA SER A 36 -3.18 14.17 0.18
C SER A 36 -2.38 15.36 -0.33
N ASP A 37 -2.03 16.28 0.58
CA ASP A 37 -1.28 17.50 0.26
C ASP A 37 0.09 17.19 -0.37
N LEU A 38 0.75 16.11 0.09
CA LEU A 38 2.06 15.70 -0.41
C LEU A 38 1.97 14.86 -1.69
N LEU A 39 1.03 13.91 -1.74
CA LEU A 39 0.97 12.93 -2.84
C LEU A 39 0.28 13.47 -4.10
N SER A 40 -0.59 14.47 -3.97
CA SER A 40 -1.36 15.05 -5.08
C SER A 40 -0.50 15.67 -6.19
N TYR A 41 0.72 16.12 -5.85
CA TYR A 41 1.68 16.74 -6.76
C TYR A 41 2.91 15.86 -7.07
N GLY A 42 2.92 14.62 -6.60
CA GLY A 42 4.07 13.71 -6.71
C GLY A 42 4.94 13.71 -5.46
N GLY A 43 5.60 12.57 -5.21
CA GLY A 43 6.36 12.32 -3.99
C GLY A 43 6.05 10.93 -3.42
N CYS A 44 6.51 10.69 -2.19
CA CYS A 44 6.26 9.43 -1.49
C CYS A 44 5.81 9.72 -0.07
N ASP A 45 4.88 8.92 0.45
CA ASP A 45 4.36 9.08 1.80
C ASP A 45 3.74 7.77 2.33
N LEU A 46 3.56 7.72 3.64
CA LEU A 46 2.82 6.69 4.36
C LEU A 46 1.41 7.18 4.64
N ILE A 47 0.41 6.45 4.17
CA ILE A 47 -1.00 6.76 4.43
C ILE A 47 -1.70 5.59 5.10
N THR A 48 -2.68 5.89 5.94
CA THR A 48 -3.57 4.88 6.53
C THR A 48 -4.85 4.81 5.70
N PHE A 49 -5.18 3.62 5.19
CA PHE A 49 -6.39 3.36 4.41
C PHE A 49 -6.98 2.01 4.82
N ASP A 50 -8.27 1.95 5.15
CA ASP A 50 -8.96 0.75 5.65
C ASP A 50 -8.20 0.01 6.77
N SER A 51 -7.74 0.76 7.78
CA SER A 51 -6.95 0.25 8.92
C SER A 51 -5.64 -0.44 8.52
N ALA A 52 -5.11 -0.13 7.34
CA ALA A 52 -3.83 -0.60 6.85
C ALA A 52 -2.89 0.57 6.54
N SER A 53 -1.65 0.47 7.01
CA SER A 53 -0.58 1.39 6.60
C SER A 53 -0.09 1.02 5.19
N LEU A 54 -0.11 1.98 4.29
CA LEU A 54 0.31 1.84 2.90
C LEU A 54 1.48 2.77 2.63
N LEU A 55 2.56 2.24 2.05
CA LEU A 55 3.59 3.07 1.44
C LEU A 55 3.15 3.38 0.01
N VAL A 56 3.09 4.67 -0.32
CA VAL A 56 2.63 5.16 -1.62
C VAL A 56 3.74 5.99 -2.27
N GLY A 57 3.94 5.77 -3.56
CA GLY A 57 4.78 6.60 -4.41
C GLY A 57 3.99 7.14 -5.58
N VAL A 58 4.12 8.43 -5.84
CA VAL A 58 3.50 9.16 -6.95
C VAL A 58 4.59 9.84 -7.76
N SER A 59 4.57 9.64 -9.07
CA SER A 59 5.45 10.37 -9.99
C SER A 59 4.70 11.45 -10.74
N ALA A 60 5.42 12.51 -11.11
CA ALA A 60 4.98 13.51 -12.07
C ALA A 60 5.76 13.37 -13.40
N VAL A 61 5.02 13.34 -14.50
CA VAL A 61 5.57 13.19 -15.85
C VAL A 61 4.94 14.23 -16.78
N GLU A 62 5.78 15.03 -17.44
CA GLU A 62 5.31 15.95 -18.47
C GLU A 62 4.73 15.21 -19.68
N VAL A 63 3.50 15.55 -20.04
CA VAL A 63 2.72 14.87 -21.09
C VAL A 63 3.36 15.09 -22.46
N GLY A 64 3.51 16.35 -22.89
CA GLY A 64 3.98 16.69 -24.23
C GLY A 64 3.21 15.92 -25.32
N SER A 65 3.93 15.32 -26.26
CA SER A 65 3.36 14.48 -27.33
C SER A 65 3.31 12.97 -27.03
N LYS A 66 3.54 12.57 -25.78
CA LYS A 66 3.70 11.15 -25.41
C LYS A 66 2.34 10.45 -25.36
N LYS A 67 2.31 9.19 -25.80
CA LYS A 67 1.13 8.32 -25.65
C LYS A 67 0.96 7.89 -24.20
N ILE A 68 -0.28 7.60 -23.78
CA ILE A 68 -0.61 7.12 -22.43
C ILE A 68 0.24 5.91 -22.02
N SER A 69 0.47 4.95 -22.91
CA SER A 69 1.31 3.78 -22.61
C SER A 69 2.76 4.14 -22.27
N SER A 70 3.32 5.17 -22.91
CA SER A 70 4.64 5.71 -22.58
C SER A 70 4.61 6.44 -21.24
N LEU A 71 3.57 7.23 -20.98
CA LEU A 71 3.39 7.94 -19.72
C LEU A 71 3.28 6.97 -18.54
N MET A 72 2.50 5.90 -18.66
CA MET A 72 2.38 4.86 -17.63
C MET A 72 3.72 4.18 -17.36
N ARG A 73 4.50 3.86 -18.40
CA ARG A 73 5.82 3.22 -18.24
C ARG A 73 6.80 4.15 -17.55
N ILE A 74 6.90 5.40 -18.01
CA ILE A 74 7.80 6.41 -17.43
C ILE A 74 7.38 6.72 -15.99
N GLY A 75 6.08 6.89 -15.75
CA GLY A 75 5.51 7.17 -14.44
C GLY A 75 5.77 6.05 -13.46
N LYS A 76 5.57 4.78 -13.85
CA LYS A 76 5.92 3.64 -13.01
C LYS A 76 7.41 3.69 -12.60
N VAL A 77 8.32 3.80 -13.55
CA VAL A 77 9.77 3.81 -13.27
C VAL A 77 10.17 5.01 -12.40
N LYS A 78 9.59 6.19 -12.64
CA LYS A 78 9.84 7.37 -11.81
C LYS A 78 9.32 7.18 -10.39
N ALA A 79 8.09 6.68 -10.21
CA ALA A 79 7.52 6.47 -8.89
C ALA A 79 8.32 5.43 -8.09
N GLU A 80 8.81 4.39 -8.76
CA GLU A 80 9.73 3.41 -8.16
C GLU A 80 11.03 4.09 -7.70
N ARG A 81 11.63 4.97 -8.51
CA ARG A 81 12.85 5.70 -8.14
C ARG A 81 12.65 6.66 -6.97
N GLU A 82 11.54 7.41 -6.97
CA GLU A 82 11.18 8.29 -5.85
C GLU A 82 11.05 7.49 -4.56
N LEU A 83 10.42 6.31 -4.61
CA LEU A 83 10.30 5.43 -3.45
C LEU A 83 11.64 4.88 -2.97
N VAL A 84 12.51 4.45 -3.87
CA VAL A 84 13.87 4.01 -3.49
C VAL A 84 14.63 5.17 -2.84
N SER A 85 14.54 6.38 -3.41
CA SER A 85 15.16 7.57 -2.82
C SER A 85 14.55 7.94 -1.47
N PHE A 86 13.23 7.79 -1.31
CA PHE A 86 12.54 8.01 -0.05
C PHE A 86 12.93 6.98 1.01
N ILE A 87 13.06 5.71 0.64
CA ILE A 87 13.50 4.64 1.55
C ILE A 87 14.95 4.84 2.00
N ASN A 88 15.83 5.20 1.05
CA ASN A 88 17.26 5.31 1.28
C ASN A 88 17.66 6.66 1.90
N GLY A 89 16.94 7.73 1.55
CA GLY A 89 17.24 9.11 1.94
C GLY A 89 16.30 9.70 2.99
N SER A 90 15.09 9.18 3.15
CA SER A 90 14.16 9.65 4.17
C SER A 90 14.26 8.78 5.44
N THR A 91 14.45 9.46 6.56
CA THR A 91 13.40 9.81 7.54
C THR A 91 12.08 9.03 7.57
N ILE A 92 11.94 7.86 6.91
CA ILE A 92 10.93 6.85 7.28
C ILE A 92 11.06 6.61 8.77
N THR A 93 12.29 6.63 9.29
CA THR A 93 12.62 6.63 10.71
C THR A 93 11.81 7.66 11.51
N SER A 94 11.80 8.98 11.21
CA SER A 94 11.14 9.94 12.13
C SER A 94 9.62 10.05 12.02
N SER A 95 9.01 10.00 10.83
CA SER A 95 7.54 10.11 10.72
C SER A 95 6.85 8.82 11.15
N THR A 96 7.40 7.68 10.74
CA THR A 96 6.94 6.35 11.18
C THR A 96 7.20 6.16 12.68
N GLN A 97 8.40 6.49 13.20
CA GLN A 97 8.63 6.45 14.65
C GLN A 97 7.78 7.47 15.40
N SER A 98 7.48 8.65 14.87
CA SER A 98 6.62 9.63 15.57
C SER A 98 5.17 9.19 15.63
N TYR A 99 4.61 8.72 14.51
CA TYR A 99 3.24 8.19 14.47
C TYR A 99 3.08 6.98 15.41
N TYR A 100 4.07 6.08 15.44
CA TYR A 100 4.09 4.95 16.38
C TYR A 100 4.41 5.36 17.83
N ARG A 101 5.24 6.39 18.06
CA ARG A 101 5.53 6.91 19.42
C ARG A 101 4.32 7.64 20.02
N GLU A 102 3.47 8.27 19.20
CA GLU A 102 2.16 8.77 19.64
C GLU A 102 1.24 7.63 20.09
N GLU A 103 1.19 6.50 19.37
CA GLU A 103 0.44 5.29 19.79
C GLU A 103 0.99 4.69 21.11
N LEU A 104 2.31 4.67 21.29
CA LEU A 104 2.99 4.10 22.46
C LEU A 104 2.84 4.90 23.77
N THR A 105 2.40 6.16 23.72
CA THR A 105 2.12 6.91 24.95
C THR A 105 0.89 6.34 25.68
N THR A 106 0.13 5.44 25.04
CA THR A 106 -1.03 4.74 25.62
C THR A 106 -0.72 3.30 26.08
N THR A 107 0.33 2.64 25.55
CA THR A 107 0.62 1.22 25.86
C THR A 107 2.14 0.97 25.92
N ASN A 108 2.65 0.60 27.10
CA ASN A 108 4.06 0.28 27.35
C ASN A 108 4.52 -0.99 26.61
N ASP A 109 4.92 -0.92 25.34
CA ASP A 109 5.47 -2.10 24.64
C ASP A 109 6.74 -1.79 23.84
N SER A 110 7.89 -2.14 24.42
CA SER A 110 9.23 -2.00 23.82
C SER A 110 9.52 -3.00 22.70
N SER A 111 8.76 -4.11 22.59
CA SER A 111 8.94 -5.15 21.56
C SER A 111 8.49 -4.70 20.16
N TYR A 112 7.57 -3.73 20.09
CA TYR A 112 7.05 -3.23 18.83
C TYR A 112 8.04 -2.29 18.12
N ILE A 113 8.80 -1.51 18.88
CA ILE A 113 9.81 -0.56 18.36
C ILE A 113 10.91 -1.31 17.59
N GLU A 114 11.38 -2.44 18.11
CA GLU A 114 12.43 -3.27 17.49
C GLU A 114 11.97 -3.91 16.16
N THR A 115 10.67 -4.20 16.05
CA THR A 115 10.05 -4.77 14.82
C THR A 115 9.98 -3.74 13.69
N VAL A 116 9.67 -2.48 14.02
CA VAL A 116 9.63 -1.38 13.05
C VAL A 116 11.02 -1.06 12.51
N GLU A 117 12.03 -1.01 13.37
CA GLU A 117 13.42 -0.77 12.96
C GLU A 117 13.96 -1.90 12.07
N THR A 118 13.74 -3.16 12.45
CA THR A 118 14.12 -4.33 11.65
C THR A 118 13.42 -4.35 10.28
N PHE A 119 12.17 -3.89 10.22
CA PHE A 119 11.42 -3.78 8.97
C PHE A 119 11.96 -2.68 8.05
N VAL A 120 12.29 -1.51 8.62
CA VAL A 120 12.90 -0.41 7.87
C VAL A 120 14.28 -0.79 7.35
N GLU A 121 15.09 -1.49 8.15
CA GLU A 121 16.40 -2.01 7.73
C GLU A 121 16.26 -3.03 6.60
N ARG A 122 15.32 -3.98 6.70
CA ARG A 122 15.08 -4.96 5.63
C ARG A 122 14.59 -4.30 4.33
N ILE A 123 13.78 -3.25 4.40
CA ILE A 123 13.40 -2.48 3.21
C ILE A 123 14.60 -1.75 2.62
N ARG A 124 15.52 -1.23 3.44
CA ARG A 124 16.75 -0.56 2.94
C ARG A 124 17.73 -1.54 2.30
N GLU A 125 17.87 -2.75 2.85
CA GLU A 125 18.75 -3.80 2.31
C GLU A 125 18.29 -4.30 0.92
N ASP A 126 16.98 -4.33 0.65
CA ASP A 126 16.41 -4.73 -0.65
C ASP A 126 15.37 -3.73 -1.17
N ALA A 127 15.73 -2.44 -1.19
CA ALA A 127 14.82 -1.36 -1.60
C ALA A 127 14.32 -1.56 -3.03
N GLU A 128 15.18 -2.02 -3.94
CA GLU A 128 14.82 -2.28 -5.32
C GLU A 128 13.84 -3.46 -5.47
N GLY A 129 14.09 -4.58 -4.80
CA GLY A 129 13.20 -5.76 -4.85
C GLY A 129 11.85 -5.45 -4.20
N PHE A 130 11.87 -4.72 -3.08
CA PHE A 130 10.66 -4.29 -2.39
C PHE A 130 9.76 -3.42 -3.27
N VAL A 131 10.35 -2.42 -3.95
CA VAL A 131 9.64 -1.46 -4.79
C VAL A 131 9.14 -2.08 -6.10
N LYS A 132 9.91 -2.99 -6.72
CA LYS A 132 9.46 -3.73 -7.93
C LYS A 132 8.17 -4.53 -7.71
N GLY A 133 7.89 -4.94 -6.47
CA GLY A 133 6.68 -5.66 -6.07
C GLY A 133 5.46 -4.79 -5.76
N MET A 134 5.52 -3.46 -5.96
CA MET A 134 4.40 -2.56 -5.69
C MET A 134 3.26 -2.70 -6.71
N LYS A 135 2.03 -2.46 -6.24
CA LYS A 135 0.82 -2.51 -7.07
C LYS A 135 0.49 -1.12 -7.62
N PRO A 136 -0.08 -1.01 -8.83
CA PRO A 136 -0.58 0.26 -9.33
C PRO A 136 -1.86 0.68 -8.61
N SER A 137 -1.89 1.90 -8.06
CA SER A 137 -3.12 2.52 -7.56
C SER A 137 -3.90 3.14 -8.71
N GLY A 138 -3.23 3.85 -9.62
CA GLY A 138 -3.89 4.51 -10.74
C GLY A 138 -3.07 5.66 -11.29
N TYR A 139 -3.71 6.50 -12.09
CA TYR A 139 -3.13 7.71 -12.65
C TYR A 139 -4.17 8.81 -12.79
N TRP A 140 -3.73 10.06 -12.83
CA TRP A 140 -4.57 11.21 -13.15
C TRP A 140 -3.75 12.25 -13.91
N PHE A 141 -4.45 13.25 -14.44
CA PHE A 141 -3.82 14.42 -15.03
C PHE A 141 -4.01 15.61 -14.11
N SER A 142 -3.07 16.53 -14.15
CA SER A 142 -3.28 17.92 -13.75
C SER A 142 -4.46 18.55 -14.50
N ASP A 143 -5.04 19.60 -13.93
CA ASP A 143 -6.22 20.26 -14.49
C ASP A 143 -5.99 20.79 -15.91
N ASP A 144 -4.78 21.30 -16.19
CA ASP A 144 -4.35 21.79 -17.50
C ASP A 144 -3.86 20.66 -18.45
N LYS A 145 -3.82 19.42 -17.96
CA LYS A 145 -3.33 18.21 -18.64
C LYS A 145 -1.86 18.28 -19.06
N SER A 146 -1.07 19.19 -18.50
CA SER A 146 0.37 19.29 -18.80
C SER A 146 1.20 18.21 -18.10
N ILE A 147 0.74 17.79 -16.92
CA ILE A 147 1.36 16.77 -16.07
C ILE A 147 0.46 15.53 -15.95
N PHE A 148 1.08 14.36 -16.12
CA PHE A 148 0.53 13.05 -15.83
C PHE A 148 1.11 12.52 -14.52
N TYR A 149 0.24 12.13 -13.61
CA TYR A 149 0.61 11.54 -12.33
C TYR A 149 0.36 10.04 -12.32
N TYR A 150 1.30 9.27 -11.79
CA TYR A 150 1.18 7.82 -11.69
C TYR A 150 1.49 7.34 -10.29
N ALA A 151 0.56 6.62 -9.67
CA ALA A 151 0.64 6.16 -8.30
C ALA A 151 0.81 4.64 -8.19
N ILE A 152 1.74 4.23 -7.33
CA ILE A 152 1.96 2.85 -6.89
C ILE A 152 1.91 2.77 -5.38
N TYR A 153 1.54 1.60 -4.86
CA TYR A 153 1.42 1.38 -3.43
C TYR A 153 1.80 -0.04 -3.02
N LYS A 154 2.13 -0.20 -1.75
CA LYS A 154 2.27 -1.50 -1.10
C LYS A 154 1.78 -1.43 0.33
N LYS A 155 1.01 -2.43 0.73
CA LYS A 155 0.62 -2.59 2.13
C LYS A 155 1.85 -2.96 2.95
N ILE A 156 2.06 -2.23 4.03
CA ILE A 156 3.03 -2.57 5.05
C ILE A 156 2.31 -3.47 6.05
N LYS A 157 2.77 -4.71 6.17
CA LYS A 157 2.37 -5.58 7.27
C LYS A 157 3.31 -5.28 8.43
N VAL A 158 2.78 -4.69 9.49
CA VAL A 158 3.39 -4.83 10.81
C VAL A 158 3.32 -6.32 11.15
N GLN A 159 4.46 -6.99 11.33
CA GLN A 159 4.45 -8.39 11.77
C GLN A 159 4.09 -8.42 13.25
N ASP A 160 2.88 -8.85 13.58
CA ASP A 160 2.55 -9.38 14.91
C ASP A 160 3.21 -10.76 15.07
N ASN A 161 4.53 -10.79 15.32
CA ASN A 161 5.17 -12.01 15.80
C ASN A 161 4.95 -12.13 17.31
N PHE A 162 3.75 -12.55 17.70
CA PHE A 162 3.51 -13.10 19.03
C PHE A 162 3.17 -14.58 18.90
N ARG A 163 4.21 -15.43 18.92
CA ARG A 163 4.14 -16.81 19.41
C ARG A 163 5.51 -17.22 19.94
N ASP A 164 5.68 -17.09 21.25
CA ASP A 164 6.36 -18.08 22.08
C ASP A 164 5.35 -18.55 23.14
#